data_AF-A0A0D6TLA3-F1
#
_entry.id   AF-A0A0D6TLA3-F1
#
_cell.length_a   1.000
_cell.length_b   1.000
_cell.length_c   1.000
_cell.angle_alpha   90.00
_cell.angle_beta   90.00
_cell.angle_gamma   90.00
#
_symmetry.space_group_name_H-M   'P 1'
#
loop_
_entity.id
_entity.type
_entity.pdbx_description
1 polymer ?
#
loop_
_entity_poly.entity_id
_entity_poly.type
_entity_poly.pdbx_seq_one_letter_code
_entity_poly.pdbx_strand_id
1 'polypeptide(L)'
;MKYTEEQIKEKAHQIMKDLNGKYYFENCVNKAIFQKDEIVFAGKMKGKEIPSWLISIKAIADQLCFLHISDETGEPLYYMNFSMVCFNVEKDKNGKYFKTEI
;
A
#
# COMPACT_ATOMS: atom_id res chain seq x y z
N MET A 1 -8.01 -4.47 -13.96
CA MET A 1 -6.66 -3.95 -14.14
C MET A 1 -6.72 -2.65 -14.91
N LYS A 2 -6.78 -1.53 -14.18
CA LYS A 2 -6.76 -0.17 -14.75
C LYS A 2 -5.36 0.43 -14.75
N TYR A 3 -4.49 -0.03 -13.84
CA TYR A 3 -3.09 0.38 -13.75
C TYR A 3 -2.17 -0.73 -14.27
N THR A 4 -0.97 -0.36 -14.70
CA THR A 4 0.12 -1.31 -14.99
C THR A 4 0.94 -1.58 -13.74
N GLU A 5 1.75 -2.64 -13.78
CA GLU A 5 2.67 -2.97 -12.69
C GLU A 5 3.69 -1.84 -12.45
N GLU A 6 4.19 -1.20 -13.50
CA GLU A 6 5.12 -0.08 -13.42
C GLU A 6 4.46 1.13 -12.76
N GLN A 7 3.27 1.52 -13.22
CA GLN A 7 2.54 2.67 -12.67
C GLN A 7 2.22 2.49 -11.17
N ILE A 8 1.85 1.27 -10.76
CA ILE A 8 1.51 1.02 -9.36
C ILE A 8 2.76 0.98 -8.48
N LYS A 9 3.89 0.50 -9.01
CA LYS A 9 5.17 0.56 -8.30
C LYS A 9 5.64 2.00 -8.10
N GLU A 10 5.53 2.85 -9.11
CA GLU A 10 5.84 4.28 -9.00
C GLU A 10 4.98 4.97 -7.92
N LYS A 11 3.67 4.70 -7.92
CA LYS A 11 2.76 5.17 -6.85
C LYS A 11 3.19 4.65 -5.49
N ALA A 12 3.50 3.36 -5.37
CA ALA A 12 3.95 2.78 -4.10
C ALA A 12 5.24 3.45 -3.59
N HIS A 13 6.20 3.74 -4.48
CA HIS A 13 7.41 4.48 -4.10
C HIS A 13 7.08 5.86 -3.53
N GLN A 14 6.17 6.60 -4.15
CA GLN A 14 5.73 7.91 -3.65
C GLN A 14 5.05 7.80 -2.28
N ILE A 15 4.12 6.85 -2.12
CA ILE A 15 3.41 6.61 -0.86
C ILE A 15 4.41 6.30 0.27
N MET A 16 5.33 5.36 0.02
CA MET A 16 6.31 4.96 1.03
C MET A 16 7.29 6.08 1.38
N LYS A 17 7.66 6.92 0.40
CA LYS A 17 8.48 8.11 0.63
C LYS A 17 7.79 9.11 1.56
N ASP A 18 6.49 9.35 1.35
CA ASP A 18 5.71 10.30 2.15
C ASP A 18 5.47 9.82 3.59
N LEU A 19 5.35 8.51 3.81
CA LEU A 19 5.17 7.89 5.12
C LEU A 19 6.42 7.97 6.05
N ASN A 20 7.51 8.59 5.57
CA ASN A 20 8.67 9.07 6.34
C ASN A 20 9.41 8.00 7.17
N GLY A 21 10.39 7.34 6.53
CA GLY A 21 11.67 6.92 7.13
C GLY A 21 11.73 5.60 7.90
N LYS A 22 10.74 5.23 8.72
CA LYS A 22 10.87 3.98 9.52
C LYS A 22 10.80 2.70 8.66
N TYR A 23 10.15 2.78 7.49
CA TYR A 23 9.90 1.64 6.59
C TYR A 23 10.49 1.84 5.19
N TYR A 24 11.22 2.94 4.96
CA TYR A 24 11.60 3.37 3.62
C TYR A 24 13.11 3.39 3.43
N PHE A 25 13.52 2.76 2.34
CA PHE A 25 14.77 3.02 1.63
C PHE A 25 14.42 3.07 0.14
N GLU A 26 15.25 3.73 -0.68
CA GLU A 26 14.94 4.09 -2.08
C GLU A 26 14.38 2.92 -2.92
N ASN A 27 14.87 1.71 -2.65
CA ASN A 27 14.48 0.48 -3.35
C ASN A 27 13.62 -0.48 -2.50
N CYS A 28 12.74 0.05 -1.66
CA CYS A 28 11.90 -0.78 -0.78
C CYS A 28 10.77 -1.50 -1.54
N VAL A 29 10.31 -1.02 -2.69
CA VAL A 29 9.28 -1.70 -3.48
C VAL A 29 9.90 -2.84 -4.29
N ASN A 30 9.40 -4.06 -4.11
CA ASN A 30 9.97 -5.26 -4.73
C ASN A 30 9.09 -5.85 -5.83
N LYS A 31 7.86 -6.24 -5.46
CA LYS A 31 6.91 -6.92 -6.34
C LYS A 31 5.55 -6.28 -6.21
N ALA A 32 4.78 -6.27 -7.29
CA ALA A 32 3.39 -5.86 -7.30
C ALA A 32 2.57 -7.00 -7.91
N ILE A 33 1.50 -7.40 -7.24
CA ILE A 33 0.63 -8.49 -7.67
C ILE A 33 -0.79 -7.95 -7.76
N PHE A 34 -1.40 -8.04 -8.93
CA PHE A 34 -2.79 -7.70 -9.11
C PHE A 34 -3.68 -8.77 -8.48
N GLN A 35 -4.62 -8.35 -7.64
CA GLN A 35 -5.62 -9.20 -7.00
C GLN A 35 -7.00 -8.74 -7.49
N LYS A 36 -7.64 -9.57 -8.30
CA LYS A 36 -8.92 -9.20 -8.91
C LYS A 36 -10.06 -9.13 -7.89
N ASP A 37 -10.05 -10.07 -6.95
CA ASP A 37 -11.16 -10.38 -6.04
C ASP A 37 -10.63 -10.34 -4.58
N GLU A 38 -10.09 -9.19 -4.14
CA GLU A 38 -9.57 -9.03 -2.77
C GLU A 38 -10.68 -8.55 -1.81
N ILE A 39 -10.88 -9.27 -0.71
CA ILE A 39 -11.65 -8.76 0.43
C ILE A 39 -10.74 -7.86 1.28
N VAL A 40 -11.02 -6.56 1.28
CA VAL A 40 -10.22 -5.55 1.98
C VAL A 40 -10.24 -5.81 3.49
N PHE A 41 -9.06 -5.96 4.09
CA PHE A 41 -8.92 -6.28 5.52
C PHE A 41 -9.15 -5.07 6.44
N ALA A 42 -8.74 -3.87 6.02
CA ALA A 42 -8.71 -2.67 6.86
C ALA A 42 -9.17 -1.38 6.12
N GLY A 43 -9.48 -0.36 6.92
CA GLY A 43 -9.83 0.98 6.42
C GLY A 43 -11.27 1.14 5.97
N LYS A 44 -11.52 2.26 5.27
CA LYS A 44 -12.87 2.70 4.85
C LYS A 44 -13.61 1.70 3.96
N MET A 45 -12.88 0.79 3.33
CA MET A 45 -13.40 -0.22 2.40
C MET A 45 -13.44 -1.63 3.01
N LYS A 46 -13.18 -1.77 4.32
CA LYS A 46 -13.14 -3.07 5.01
C LYS A 46 -14.37 -3.94 4.71
N GLY A 47 -14.11 -5.21 4.40
CA GLY A 47 -15.13 -6.21 4.09
C GLY A 47 -15.73 -6.12 2.70
N LYS A 48 -15.32 -5.14 1.88
CA LYS A 48 -15.71 -5.06 0.47
C LYS A 48 -14.75 -5.88 -0.38
N GLU A 49 -15.29 -6.50 -1.41
CA GLU A 49 -14.53 -7.17 -2.46
C GLU A 49 -14.23 -6.15 -3.57
N ILE A 50 -12.96 -5.81 -3.77
CA ILE A 50 -12.53 -4.87 -4.80
C ILE A 50 -11.26 -5.35 -5.49
N PRO A 51 -11.03 -4.97 -6.75
CA PRO A 51 -9.76 -5.19 -7.41
C PRO A 51 -8.69 -4.29 -6.81
N SER A 52 -7.53 -4.87 -6.52
CA SER A 52 -6.44 -4.20 -5.81
C SER A 52 -5.07 -4.69 -6.28
N TRP A 53 -4.05 -4.03 -5.75
CA TRP A 53 -2.66 -4.35 -5.94
C TRP A 53 -2.01 -4.60 -4.59
N LEU A 54 -1.43 -5.78 -4.43
CA LEU A 54 -0.58 -6.14 -3.31
C LEU A 54 0.88 -5.80 -3.65
N ILE A 55 1.43 -4.81 -2.95
CA ILE A 55 2.81 -4.37 -3.14
C ILE A 55 3.68 -4.91 -2.00
N SER A 56 4.67 -5.73 -2.34
CA SER A 56 5.68 -6.18 -1.38
C SER A 56 6.68 -5.07 -1.12
N ILE A 57 6.78 -4.67 0.15
CA ILE A 57 7.71 -3.69 0.67
C ILE A 57 8.80 -4.44 1.44
N LYS A 58 10.06 -4.23 1.07
CA LYS A 58 11.22 -4.68 1.83
C LYS A 58 11.38 -3.77 3.05
N ALA A 59 11.31 -4.35 4.23
CA ALA A 59 11.63 -3.65 5.47
C ALA A 59 13.05 -3.97 5.94
N ILE A 60 13.56 -3.15 6.86
CA ILE A 60 14.81 -3.41 7.57
C ILE A 60 14.60 -4.68 8.41
N ALA A 61 15.48 -5.68 8.24
CA ALA A 61 15.42 -7.03 8.83
C ALA A 61 14.49 -8.07 8.15
N ASP A 62 14.36 -8.02 6.81
CA ASP A 62 13.65 -9.04 5.99
C ASP A 62 12.20 -9.32 6.41
N GLN A 63 11.57 -8.37 7.12
CA GLN A 63 10.16 -8.49 7.45
C GLN A 63 9.32 -8.31 6.19
N LEU A 64 8.39 -9.25 5.99
CA LEU A 64 7.38 -9.16 4.94
C LEU A 64 6.40 -8.04 5.29
N CYS A 65 6.43 -6.99 4.48
CA CYS A 65 5.53 -5.86 4.59
C CYS A 65 4.76 -5.69 3.29
N PHE A 66 3.50 -5.31 3.40
CA PHE A 66 2.58 -5.20 2.27
C PHE A 66 1.86 -3.86 2.31
N LEU A 67 1.84 -3.20 1.15
CA LEU A 67 0.99 -2.04 0.88
C LEU A 67 -0.09 -2.48 -0.09
N HIS A 68 -1.34 -2.26 0.28
CA HIS A 68 -2.50 -2.54 -0.57
C HIS A 68 -2.97 -1.25 -1.24
N ILE A 69 -3.15 -1.28 -2.56
CA ILE A 69 -3.57 -0.13 -3.36
C ILE A 69 -4.78 -0.52 -4.19
N SER A 70 -5.81 0.33 -4.25
CA SER A 70 -6.99 0.07 -5.08
C SER A 70 -6.63 0.12 -6.57
N ASP A 71 -7.03 -0.88 -7.36
CA ASP A 71 -6.93 -0.80 -8.83
C ASP A 71 -7.96 0.17 -9.40
N GLU A 72 -9.01 0.54 -8.65
CA GLU A 72 -10.02 1.47 -9.13
C GLU A 72 -9.54 2.92 -9.13
N THR A 73 -8.83 3.31 -8.07
CA THR A 73 -8.41 4.70 -7.82
C THR A 73 -6.90 4.90 -7.88
N GLY A 74 -6.11 3.82 -7.75
CA GLY A 74 -4.66 3.91 -7.58
C GLY A 74 -4.26 4.57 -6.25
N GLU A 75 -5.18 4.68 -5.30
CA GLU A 75 -4.93 5.23 -3.96
C GLU A 75 -4.74 4.10 -2.95
N PRO A 76 -3.88 4.28 -1.93
CA PRO A 76 -3.60 3.25 -0.96
C PRO A 76 -4.83 2.97 -0.09
N LEU A 77 -4.96 1.72 0.33
CA LEU A 77 -6.03 1.24 1.20
C LEU A 77 -5.50 1.14 2.63
N TYR A 78 -4.49 0.30 2.81
CA TYR A 78 -3.84 0.06 4.10
C TYR A 78 -2.44 -0.51 3.89
N TYR A 79 -1.65 -0.45 4.96
CA TYR A 79 -0.38 -1.12 5.09
C TYR A 79 -0.49 -2.20 6.16
N MET A 80 0.21 -3.31 5.99
CA MET A 80 0.33 -4.37 6.98
C MET A 80 1.74 -4.96 6.99
N ASN A 81 2.28 -5.21 8.17
CA ASN A 81 3.53 -5.97 8.31
C ASN A 81 3.29 -7.40 8.85
N PHE A 82 4.35 -8.20 8.84
CA PHE A 82 4.33 -9.58 9.36
C PHE A 82 3.90 -9.68 10.83
N SER A 83 4.15 -8.66 11.65
CA SER A 83 3.70 -8.60 13.05
C SER A 83 2.23 -8.19 13.20
N MET A 84 1.44 -8.21 12.12
CA MET A 84 0.04 -7.78 12.06
C MET A 84 -0.20 -6.33 12.49
N VAL A 85 0.85 -5.50 12.49
CA VAL A 85 0.67 -4.06 12.61
C VAL A 85 0.05 -3.58 11.31
N CYS A 86 -1.19 -3.12 11.40
CA CYS A 86 -1.96 -2.63 10.28
C CYS A 86 -2.39 -1.20 10.54
N PHE A 87 -2.32 -0.36 9.51
CA PHE A 87 -2.79 1.02 9.55
C PHE A 87 -3.31 1.46 8.20
N ASN A 88 -4.22 2.42 8.22
CA ASN A 88 -4.75 3.05 7.02
C ASN A 88 -3.72 4.03 6.47
N VAL A 89 -3.73 4.21 5.15
CA VAL A 89 -2.91 5.22 4.48
C VAL A 89 -3.84 6.16 3.75
N GLU A 90 -3.83 7.42 4.15
CA GLU A 90 -4.70 8.46 3.59
C GLU A 90 -3.88 9.55 2.91
N LYS A 91 -4.53 10.29 2.00
CA LYS A 91 -3.93 11.38 1.24
C LYS A 91 -4.49 12.71 1.72
N ASP A 92 -3.60 13.64 2.07
CA ASP A 92 -4.02 14.97 2.50
C ASP A 92 -4.42 15.85 1.30
N LYS A 93 -4.93 17.04 1.60
CA LYS A 93 -5.33 18.04 0.59
C LYS A 93 -4.18 18.52 -0.30
N ASN A 94 -2.92 18.35 0.12
CA ASN A 94 -1.73 18.71 -0.64
C ASN A 94 -1.20 17.53 -1.49
N GLY A 95 -1.88 16.38 -1.43
CA GLY A 95 -1.49 15.17 -2.14
C GLY A 95 -0.44 14.32 -1.42
N LYS A 96 -0.12 14.62 -0.15
CA LYS A 96 0.86 13.89 0.65
C LYS A 96 0.20 12.75 1.42
N TYR A 97 0.85 11.58 1.44
CA TYR A 97 0.34 10.42 2.17
C TYR A 97 0.73 10.42 3.65
N PHE A 98 -0.19 9.98 4.51
CA PHE A 98 0.03 9.86 5.96
C PHE A 98 -0.70 8.64 6.54
N LYS A 99 -0.19 8.13 7.67
CA LYS A 99 -0.79 7.00 8.40
C LYS A 99 -1.96 7.45 9.26
N THR A 100 -3.02 6.65 9.31
CA THR A 100 -4.13 6.79 10.25
C THR A 100 -4.42 5.45 10.93
N GLU A 101 -4.92 5.49 12.16
CA GLU A 101 -5.32 4.28 12.88
C GLU A 101 -6.55 3.64 12.21
N ILE A 102 -6.78 2.35 12.48
CA ILE A 102 -7.89 1.57 11.91
C ILE A 102 -9.17 1.79 12.70
#